data_AF-A0A938M1F6-F1
#
_entry.id   AF-A0A938M1F6-F1
#
_cell.length_a   1.000
_cell.length_b   1.000
_cell.length_c   1.000
_cell.angle_alpha   90.00
_cell.angle_beta   90.00
_cell.angle_gamma   90.00
#
_symmetry.space_group_name_H-M   'P 1'
#
loop_
_entity.id
_entity.type
_entity.pdbx_description
1 polymer ?
#
loop_
_entity_poly.entity_id
_entity_poly.type
_entity_poly.pdbx_seq_one_letter_code
_entity_poly.pdbx_strand_id
1 'polypeptide(L)'
;MRPSVIMARLGWCPRPGQDTSSISKSEVGQANYLSPGDAGRFFVRAVEAQGIRYEVFYVTSRPPGKPYLDIEPARRLLGYEPQDSWQ
;
A
#
# COMPACT_ATOMS: atom_id res chain seq x y z
N MET A 1 27.95 8.61 1.55
CA MET A 1 26.48 8.61 1.71
C MET A 1 26.07 7.24 2.22
N ARG A 2 25.36 7.13 3.34
CA ARG A 2 24.82 5.82 3.79
C ARG A 2 23.48 5.60 3.06
N PRO A 3 23.20 4.40 2.52
CA PRO A 3 21.95 4.15 1.84
C PRO A 3 20.77 4.27 2.81
N SER A 4 19.66 4.79 2.31
CA SER A 4 18.33 4.70 2.95
C SER A 4 17.59 3.51 2.35
N VAL A 5 16.83 2.79 3.18
CA VAL A 5 16.05 1.63 2.76
C VAL A 5 14.60 1.78 3.24
N ILE A 6 13.67 1.58 2.32
CA ILE A 6 12.24 1.49 2.61
C ILE A 6 11.79 0.08 2.23
N MET A 7 11.28 -0.68 3.20
CA MET A 7 10.72 -2.00 2.96
C MET A 7 9.20 -1.92 2.86
N ALA A 8 8.68 -2.02 1.64
CA ALA A 8 7.26 -2.00 1.38
C ALA A 8 6.66 -3.42 1.40
N ARG A 9 5.76 -3.68 2.35
CA ARG A 9 4.89 -4.86 2.40
C ARG A 9 3.63 -4.55 1.62
N LEU A 10 3.69 -4.80 0.32
CA LEU A 10 2.62 -4.49 -0.61
C LEU A 10 1.41 -5.40 -0.38
N GLY A 11 0.22 -4.80 -0.40
CA GLY A 11 -1.03 -5.49 -0.55
C GLY A 11 -1.16 -6.18 -1.92
N TRP A 12 -2.31 -6.78 -2.16
CA TRP A 12 -2.56 -7.48 -3.40
C TRP A 12 -2.83 -6.46 -4.52
N CYS A 13 -1.89 -6.33 -5.45
CA CYS A 13 -1.98 -5.45 -6.61
C CYS A 13 -2.23 -6.27 -7.89
N PRO A 14 -3.50 -6.46 -8.30
CA PRO A 14 -3.82 -7.26 -9.48
C PRO A 14 -3.32 -6.59 -10.75
N ARG A 15 -2.76 -7.38 -11.65
CA ARG A 15 -2.39 -6.94 -12.99
C ARG A 15 -3.59 -7.00 -13.94
N PRO A 16 -3.60 -6.22 -15.04
CA PRO A 16 -4.62 -6.37 -16.08
C PRO A 16 -4.77 -7.83 -16.53
N GLY A 17 -5.99 -8.35 -16.52
CA GLY A 17 -6.30 -9.73 -16.90
C GLY A 17 -6.02 -10.80 -15.83
N GLN A 18 -5.55 -10.42 -14.63
CA GLN A 18 -5.38 -11.36 -13.52
C GLN A 18 -6.74 -11.78 -12.95
N ASP A 19 -6.91 -13.08 -12.65
CA ASP A 19 -8.08 -13.55 -11.89
C ASP A 19 -8.09 -12.95 -10.48
N THR A 20 -9.15 -12.21 -10.18
CA THR A 20 -9.39 -11.56 -8.88
C THR A 20 -10.49 -12.23 -8.09
N SER A 21 -11.02 -13.37 -8.54
CA SER A 21 -12.13 -14.07 -7.87
C SER A 21 -11.87 -14.40 -6.40
N SER A 22 -10.61 -14.64 -6.05
CA SER A 22 -10.15 -14.87 -4.68
C SER A 22 -10.17 -13.60 -3.82
N ILE A 23 -9.87 -12.43 -4.40
CA ILE A 23 -10.01 -11.13 -3.74
C ILE A 23 -11.49 -10.82 -3.53
N SER A 24 -12.31 -10.95 -4.60
CA SER A 24 -13.75 -10.66 -4.56
C SER A 24 -14.49 -11.45 -3.47
N LYS A 25 -14.09 -12.71 -3.22
CA LYS A 25 -14.75 -13.61 -2.25
C LYS A 25 -14.23 -13.51 -0.81
N SER A 26 -13.26 -12.63 -0.54
CA SER A 26 -12.58 -12.58 0.76
C SER A 26 -12.54 -11.15 1.31
N GLU A 27 -13.16 -10.91 2.46
CA GLU A 27 -13.07 -9.59 3.14
C GLU A 27 -11.62 -9.18 3.43
N VAL A 28 -10.79 -10.14 3.83
CA VAL A 28 -9.35 -9.94 4.02
C VAL A 28 -8.68 -9.59 2.69
N GLY A 29 -9.07 -10.25 1.60
CA GLY A 29 -8.57 -9.95 0.26
C GLY A 29 -8.91 -8.52 -0.17
N GLN A 30 -10.18 -8.13 -0.06
CA GLN A 30 -10.66 -6.79 -0.40
C GLN A 30 -10.00 -5.71 0.46
N ALA A 31 -9.82 -5.95 1.76
CA ALA A 31 -9.16 -5.01 2.66
C ALA A 31 -7.64 -4.91 2.46
N ASN A 32 -7.01 -5.94 1.88
CA ASN A 32 -5.59 -5.94 1.50
C ASN A 32 -5.35 -5.54 0.04
N TYR A 33 -6.39 -5.15 -0.69
CA TYR A 33 -6.26 -4.67 -2.06
C TYR A 33 -5.33 -3.45 -2.14
N LEU A 34 -4.53 -3.39 -3.19
CA LEU A 34 -3.70 -2.25 -3.56
C LEU A 34 -3.93 -1.95 -5.04
N SER A 35 -4.47 -0.79 -5.37
CA SER A 35 -4.60 -0.39 -6.76
C SER A 35 -3.22 -0.06 -7.37
N PRO A 36 -3.05 -0.19 -8.70
CA PRO A 36 -1.86 0.32 -9.38
C PRO A 36 -1.65 1.83 -9.15
N GLY A 37 -2.73 2.61 -9.04
CA GLY A 37 -2.67 4.05 -8.78
C GLY A 37 -2.09 4.38 -7.40
N ASP A 38 -2.53 3.66 -6.37
CA ASP A 38 -2.05 3.83 -5.00
C ASP A 38 -0.65 3.27 -4.79
N ALA A 39 -0.28 2.19 -5.50
CA ALA A 39 1.10 1.73 -5.55
C ALA A 39 2.03 2.83 -6.08
N GLY A 40 1.64 3.48 -7.19
CA GLY A 40 2.40 4.62 -7.75
C GLY A 40 2.52 5.78 -6.77
N ARG A 41 1.43 6.18 -6.10
CA ARG A 41 1.43 7.25 -5.09
C ARG A 41 2.38 6.93 -3.94
N PHE A 42 2.36 5.70 -3.43
CA PHE A 42 3.29 5.26 -2.39
C PHE A 42 4.75 5.40 -2.85
N PHE A 43 5.10 4.91 -4.04
CA PHE A 43 6.49 4.96 -4.51
C PHE A 43 7.00 6.39 -4.74
N VAL A 44 6.15 7.30 -5.23
CA VAL A 44 6.48 8.73 -5.32
C VAL A 44 6.81 9.30 -3.94
N ARG A 45 5.96 9.03 -2.94
CA ARG A 45 6.22 9.47 -1.56
C ARG A 45 7.48 8.86 -0.97
N ALA A 46 7.73 7.58 -1.24
CA ALA A 46 8.89 6.86 -0.72
C ALA A 46 10.21 7.42 -1.27
N VAL A 47 10.28 7.79 -2.56
CA VAL A 47 11.51 8.35 -3.16
C VAL A 47 11.75 9.80 -2.73
N GLU A 48 10.69 10.56 -2.44
CA GLU A 48 10.77 11.95 -1.95
C GLU A 48 11.06 12.04 -0.45
N ALA A 49 10.95 10.92 0.29
CA ALA A 49 11.08 10.90 1.74
C ALA A 49 12.51 11.23 2.20
N GLN A 50 12.58 12.04 3.26
CA GLN A 50 13.84 12.41 3.91
C GLN A 50 13.87 11.89 5.35
N GLY A 51 15.07 11.76 5.91
CA GLY A 51 15.24 11.34 7.31
C GLY A 51 15.01 9.86 7.60
N ILE A 52 14.64 9.05 6.59
CA ILE A 52 14.51 7.60 6.73
C ILE A 52 15.88 6.95 6.57
N ARG A 53 16.29 6.12 7.53
CA ARG A 53 17.45 5.22 7.37
C ARG A 53 17.02 3.82 6.95
N TYR A 54 16.08 3.27 7.70
CA TYR A 54 15.46 1.98 7.46
C TYR A 54 14.07 2.04 8.08
N GLU A 55 13.02 1.69 7.35
CA GLU A 55 11.66 1.58 7.88
C GLU A 55 10.83 0.57 7.08
N VAL A 56 9.83 -0.04 7.74
CA VAL A 56 8.92 -1.02 7.11
C VAL A 56 7.51 -0.43 7.04
N PHE A 57 6.90 -0.46 5.86
CA PHE A 57 5.54 0.06 5.66
C PHE A 57 4.62 -1.01 5.09
N TYR A 58 3.42 -1.11 5.65
CA TYR A 58 2.30 -1.74 4.95
C TYR A 58 1.69 -0.76 3.94
N VAL A 59 1.34 -1.28 2.77
CA VAL A 59 0.82 -0.46 1.67
C VAL A 59 -0.42 -1.13 1.10
N THR A 60 -1.58 -0.53 1.35
CA THR A 60 -2.87 -0.94 0.79
C THR A 60 -3.64 0.30 0.33
N SER A 61 -4.58 0.09 -0.58
CA SER A 61 -5.63 1.06 -0.86
C SER A 61 -6.58 1.21 0.33
N ARG A 62 -7.59 2.08 0.23
CA ARG A 62 -8.62 2.22 1.28
C ARG A 62 -9.39 0.91 1.38
N PRO A 63 -9.45 0.28 2.57
CA PRO A 63 -10.25 -0.92 2.74
C PRO A 63 -11.74 -0.53 2.71
N PRO A 64 -12.61 -1.32 2.04
CA PRO A 64 -14.06 -1.06 2.04
C PRO A 64 -14.72 -1.31 3.41
N GLY A 65 -14.02 -2.00 4.32
CA GLY A 65 -14.46 -2.29 5.68
C GLY A 65 -13.33 -2.15 6.69
N LYS A 66 -13.27 -3.08 7.65
CA LYS A 66 -12.26 -3.06 8.71
C LYS A 66 -10.83 -3.19 8.11
N PRO A 67 -9.87 -2.31 8.47
CA PRO A 67 -8.48 -2.51 8.12
C PRO A 67 -7.89 -3.73 8.86
N TYR A 68 -7.11 -4.54 8.15
CA TYR A 68 -6.34 -5.65 8.72
C TYR A 68 -4.85 -5.32 8.90
N LEU A 69 -4.35 -4.30 8.19
CA LEU A 69 -2.99 -3.81 8.26
C LEU A 69 -2.99 -2.37 8.76
N ASP A 70 -1.99 -2.03 9.58
CA ASP A 70 -1.78 -0.67 10.02
C ASP A 70 -0.90 0.08 9.01
N ILE A 71 -1.51 1.02 8.28
CA ILE A 71 -0.82 1.90 7.33
C ILE A 71 -0.46 3.26 7.93
N GLU A 72 -0.72 3.50 9.22
CA GLU A 72 -0.38 4.76 9.90
C GLU A 72 1.08 5.17 9.70
N PRO A 73 2.08 4.28 9.80
CA PRO A 73 3.47 4.70 9.64
C PRO A 73 3.73 5.30 8.26
N ALA A 74 3.10 4.75 7.21
CA ALA A 74 3.25 5.26 5.85
C ALA A 74 2.57 6.63 5.68
N ARG A 75 1.40 6.83 6.32
CA ARG A 75 0.74 8.14 6.36
C ARG A 75 1.60 9.18 7.05
N ARG A 76 2.05 8.89 8.27
CA ARG A 76 2.77 9.85 9.11
C ARG A 76 4.17 10.18 8.61
N LEU A 77 4.92 9.18 8.14
CA LEU A 77 6.33 9.37 7.76
C LEU A 77 6.52 9.69 6.28
N LEU A 78 5.62 9.25 5.41
CA LEU A 78 5.73 9.46 3.96
C LEU A 78 4.65 10.40 3.39
N GLY A 79 3.60 10.71 4.15
CA GLY A 79 2.43 11.43 3.61
C GLY A 79 1.68 10.60 2.57
N TYR A 80 1.72 9.27 2.69
CA TYR A 80 1.00 8.36 1.80
C TYR A 80 -0.48 8.32 2.17
N GLU A 81 -1.35 8.81 1.29
CA GLU A 81 -2.80 8.72 1.44
C GLU A 81 -3.43 7.98 0.24
N PRO A 82 -3.97 6.75 0.43
CA PRO A 82 -4.59 6.00 -0.65
C PRO A 82 -5.90 6.65 -1.11
N GLN A 83 -6.13 6.64 -2.41
CA GLN A 83 -7.28 7.26 -3.06
C GLN A 83 -8.26 6.23 -3.61
N ASP A 84 -7.82 5.02 -3.89
CA ASP A 84 -8.67 3.98 -4.45
C ASP A 84 -9.20 3.06 -3.34
N SER A 85 -10.20 2.26 -3.67
CA SER A 85 -10.76 1.19 -2.83
C SER A 85 -11.14 0.03 -3.74
N TRP A 86 -11.18 -1.18 -3.20
CA TRP A 86 -11.83 -2.30 -3.89
C TRP A 86 -13.29 -1.93 -4.24
N GLN A 87 -13.76 -2.33 -5.43
CA GLN A 87 -15.11 -2.10 -5.96
C GLN A 87 -15.75 -3.45 -6.35
#